data_AF-A0A1V5QMZ5-F1
#
_entry.id   AF-A0A1V5QMZ5-F1
#
_cell.length_a   1.000
_cell.length_b   1.000
_cell.length_c   1.000
_cell.angle_alpha   90.00
_cell.angle_beta   90.00
_cell.angle_gamma   90.00
#
_symmetry.space_group_name_H-M   'P 1'
#
loop_
_entity.id
_entity.type
_entity.pdbx_description
1 polymer ?
#
loop_
_entity_poly.entity_id
_entity_poly.type
_entity_poly.pdbx_seq_one_letter_code
_entity_poly.pdbx_strand_id
1 'polypeptide(L)'
;MGKKIIKFCKDEHNICKSGTTVQLGTLQYYQTNIDPNIKDSYEGKLKDVICYDELRVHSTELLNELGTSARFSGGGKVIFKNMVINTEIKNALIFCVSEFDESEVITADLGKQISSEYNSFYEIKDIQGFLSQVGKLLLEMWVEKVHDNEGIKIFGRAGSVGYVDEKEKRFDCVENAILSRKNRTMFDPIFLKLKKSQDNFDVDFTKNREFRFSWILFDKFGKEFNLNKLVQNDLVRIDASSLRKFCK
;
A
#
# COMPACT_ATOMS: atom_id res chain seq x y z
N MET A 1 -15.96 -12.28 16.51
CA MET A 1 -16.48 -12.90 15.28
C MET A 1 -15.32 -13.09 14.33
N GLY A 2 -15.17 -14.26 13.71
CA GLY A 2 -14.08 -14.51 12.76
C GLY A 2 -14.23 -13.68 11.49
N LYS A 3 -13.10 -13.43 10.82
CA LYS A 3 -13.03 -12.78 9.52
C LYS A 3 -12.46 -13.74 8.49
N LYS A 4 -12.84 -13.60 7.23
CA LYS A 4 -12.25 -14.30 6.09
C LYS A 4 -11.74 -13.33 5.05
N ILE A 5 -10.65 -13.70 4.42
CA ILE A 5 -9.94 -12.89 3.44
C ILE A 5 -10.10 -13.51 2.06
N ILE A 6 -10.79 -12.82 1.17
CA ILE A 6 -11.23 -13.34 -0.13
C ILE A 6 -10.52 -12.59 -1.25
N LYS A 7 -9.90 -13.33 -2.16
CA LYS A 7 -9.47 -12.80 -3.45
C LYS A 7 -10.55 -13.06 -4.49
N PHE A 8 -11.16 -12.01 -5.02
CA PHE A 8 -11.93 -12.09 -6.27
C PHE A 8 -10.99 -11.97 -7.47
N CYS A 9 -11.24 -12.76 -8.51
CA CYS A 9 -10.41 -12.81 -9.71
C CYS A 9 -11.17 -13.38 -10.92
N LYS A 10 -10.50 -13.39 -12.07
CA LYS A 10 -10.88 -14.24 -13.22
C LYS A 10 -10.56 -15.70 -12.90
N ASP A 11 -11.30 -16.63 -13.48
CA ASP A 11 -11.13 -18.07 -13.21
C ASP A 11 -9.74 -18.57 -13.62
N GLU A 12 -9.18 -18.08 -14.74
CA GLU A 12 -7.80 -18.39 -15.14
C GLU A 12 -6.72 -17.89 -14.16
N HIS A 13 -7.08 -16.97 -13.25
CA HIS A 13 -6.20 -16.44 -12.20
C HIS A 13 -6.47 -17.05 -10.82
N ASN A 14 -7.40 -17.99 -10.72
CA ASN A 14 -7.71 -18.65 -9.46
C ASN A 14 -6.67 -19.73 -9.16
N ILE A 15 -5.78 -19.45 -8.19
CA ILE A 15 -4.67 -20.33 -7.85
C ILE A 15 -5.10 -21.65 -7.20
N CYS A 16 -6.30 -21.72 -6.63
CA CYS A 16 -6.88 -22.94 -6.06
C CYS A 16 -7.49 -23.87 -7.11
N LYS A 17 -7.57 -23.40 -8.36
CA LYS A 17 -8.04 -24.17 -9.52
C LYS A 17 -6.89 -24.36 -10.52
N SER A 18 -6.86 -23.55 -11.58
CA SER A 18 -5.95 -23.65 -12.70
C SER A 18 -4.82 -22.62 -12.67
N GLY A 19 -4.97 -21.52 -11.92
CA GLY A 19 -4.01 -20.43 -11.86
C GLY A 19 -2.64 -20.90 -11.35
N THR A 20 -1.60 -20.55 -12.08
CA THR A 20 -0.19 -20.89 -11.75
C THR A 20 0.56 -19.72 -11.14
N THR A 21 0.03 -18.49 -11.24
CA THR A 21 0.72 -17.30 -10.75
C THR A 21 -0.18 -16.41 -9.91
N VAL A 22 0.40 -15.73 -8.92
CA VAL A 22 -0.19 -14.56 -8.26
C VAL A 22 0.41 -13.31 -8.88
N GLN A 23 -0.45 -12.32 -9.17
CA GLN A 23 -0.03 -11.01 -9.66
C GLN A 23 -0.11 -9.98 -8.53
N LEU A 24 0.99 -9.27 -8.28
CA LEU A 24 1.10 -8.12 -7.39
C LEU A 24 1.18 -6.85 -8.25
N GLY A 25 0.52 -5.78 -7.84
CA GLY A 25 0.62 -4.48 -8.49
C GLY A 25 1.51 -3.52 -7.70
N THR A 26 2.23 -2.63 -8.39
CA THR A 26 2.88 -1.49 -7.71
C THR A 26 1.84 -0.46 -7.30
N LEU A 27 2.22 0.50 -6.45
CA LEU A 27 1.39 1.67 -6.18
C LEU A 27 0.99 2.40 -7.48
N GLN A 28 1.92 2.53 -8.42
CA GLN A 28 1.66 3.15 -9.72
C GLN A 28 0.56 2.40 -10.50
N TYR A 29 0.57 1.06 -10.49
CA TYR A 29 -0.49 0.25 -11.11
C TYR A 29 -1.88 0.64 -10.59
N TYR A 30 -2.03 0.73 -9.26
CA TYR A 30 -3.30 1.10 -8.63
C TYR A 30 -3.68 2.57 -8.80
N GLN A 31 -2.71 3.44 -9.12
CA GLN A 31 -2.95 4.85 -9.43
C GLN A 31 -3.39 5.08 -10.87
N THR A 32 -3.02 4.24 -11.84
CA THR A 32 -3.21 4.55 -13.27
C THR A 32 -3.83 3.46 -14.12
N ASN A 33 -3.60 2.18 -13.80
CA ASN A 33 -3.82 1.08 -14.73
C ASN A 33 -4.98 0.14 -14.31
N ILE A 34 -5.72 0.50 -13.25
CA ILE A 34 -6.84 -0.29 -12.72
C ILE A 34 -8.19 0.36 -13.00
N ASP A 35 -9.24 -0.46 -12.95
CA ASP A 35 -10.65 -0.05 -13.07
C ASP A 35 -10.94 1.20 -12.19
N PRO A 36 -11.59 2.26 -12.73
CA PRO A 36 -11.98 3.45 -11.97
C PRO A 36 -12.79 3.19 -10.69
N ASN A 37 -13.46 2.03 -10.60
CA ASN A 37 -14.21 1.57 -9.43
C ASN A 37 -13.30 1.00 -8.32
N ILE A 38 -12.00 0.88 -8.58
CA ILE A 38 -10.97 0.40 -7.65
C ILE A 38 -9.84 1.42 -7.50
N LYS A 39 -9.53 2.18 -8.55
CA LYS A 39 -8.40 3.12 -8.66
C LYS A 39 -8.45 4.22 -7.60
N ASP A 40 -7.34 4.42 -6.87
CA ASP A 40 -7.13 5.61 -6.05
C ASP A 40 -5.92 6.38 -6.60
N SER A 41 -6.14 7.58 -7.14
CA SER A 41 -5.07 8.43 -7.69
C SER A 41 -4.06 8.91 -6.62
N TYR A 42 -4.46 8.84 -5.35
CA TYR A 42 -3.63 9.16 -4.19
C TYR A 42 -3.09 7.92 -3.47
N GLU A 43 -3.10 6.75 -4.13
CA GLU A 43 -2.55 5.52 -3.56
C GLU A 43 -1.09 5.72 -3.12
N GLY A 44 -0.74 5.37 -1.88
CA GLY A 44 0.62 5.55 -1.37
C GLY A 44 1.04 7.00 -1.06
N LYS A 45 0.11 7.98 -1.11
CA LYS A 45 0.38 9.40 -0.87
C LYS A 45 -0.36 9.91 0.37
N LEU A 46 0.33 10.70 1.19
CA LEU A 46 -0.24 11.49 2.29
C LEU A 46 0.32 12.91 2.24
N LYS A 47 -0.50 13.88 2.64
CA LYS A 47 -0.13 15.29 2.69
C LYS A 47 -0.37 15.83 4.09
N ASP A 48 0.65 16.44 4.68
CA ASP A 48 0.50 17.23 5.90
C ASP A 48 0.64 18.71 5.53
N VAL A 49 -0.28 19.55 5.99
CA VAL A 49 -0.24 21.00 5.78
C VAL A 49 -0.20 21.68 7.15
N ILE A 50 0.85 22.45 7.39
CA ILE A 50 1.01 23.23 8.61
C ILE A 50 0.73 24.68 8.24
N CYS A 51 -0.31 25.27 8.83
CA CYS A 51 -0.77 26.62 8.55
C CYS A 51 -0.64 27.50 9.78
N TYR A 52 -0.06 28.68 9.61
CA TYR A 52 -0.01 29.71 10.64
C TYR A 52 -0.75 30.96 10.19
N ASP A 53 -1.37 31.63 11.17
CA ASP A 53 -1.96 32.96 10.94
C ASP A 53 -0.87 34.00 10.59
N GLU A 54 0.31 33.85 11.20
CA GLU A 54 1.47 34.74 11.06
C GLU A 54 2.75 33.99 10.72
N LEU A 55 3.80 34.70 10.29
CA LEU A 55 5.11 34.09 10.05
C LEU A 55 5.68 33.51 11.35
N ARG A 56 6.07 32.24 11.32
CA ARG A 56 6.71 31.56 12.46
C ARG A 56 8.15 31.18 12.15
N VAL A 57 8.97 31.27 13.18
CA VAL A 57 10.41 30.97 13.15
C VAL A 57 10.63 29.59 13.76
N HIS A 58 11.28 28.69 13.03
CA HIS A 58 11.57 27.33 13.49
C HIS A 58 13.06 27.03 13.44
N SER A 59 13.54 26.24 14.40
CA SER A 59 14.91 25.75 14.40
C SER A 59 15.06 24.58 13.42
N THR A 60 16.28 24.37 12.93
CA THR A 60 16.60 23.25 12.04
C THR A 60 16.41 21.89 12.72
N GLU A 61 16.65 21.79 14.03
CA GLU A 61 16.45 20.57 14.81
C GLU A 61 14.97 20.16 14.82
N LEU A 62 14.07 21.10 15.12
CA LEU A 62 12.63 20.85 15.12
C LEU A 62 12.14 20.41 13.73
N LEU A 63 12.64 21.04 12.66
CA LEU A 63 12.27 20.67 11.30
C LEU A 63 12.80 19.29 10.90
N ASN A 64 13.98 18.90 11.36
CA ASN A 64 14.52 17.56 11.12
C ASN A 64 13.67 16.47 11.80
N GLU A 65 12.99 16.77 12.91
CA GLU A 65 12.05 15.84 13.54
C GLU A 65 10.78 15.55 12.71
N LEU A 66 10.43 16.41 11.74
CA LEU A 66 9.35 16.12 10.80
C LEU A 66 9.69 14.94 9.87
N GLY A 67 10.96 14.54 9.79
CA GLY A 67 11.40 13.47 8.90
C GLY A 67 11.16 13.82 7.44
N THR A 68 11.38 15.08 7.06
CA THR A 68 11.37 15.49 5.66
C THR A 68 12.56 14.88 4.92
N SER A 69 12.43 14.66 3.61
CA SER A 69 13.56 14.25 2.76
C SER A 69 14.69 15.29 2.72
N ALA A 70 14.42 16.53 3.15
CA ALA A 70 15.42 17.56 3.40
C ALA A 70 16.02 17.40 4.80
N ARG A 71 17.36 17.39 4.88
CA ARG A 71 18.09 17.54 6.15
C ARG A 71 18.58 18.98 6.24
N PHE A 72 18.19 19.66 7.31
CA PHE A 72 18.71 20.98 7.63
C PHE A 72 19.98 20.80 8.48
N SER A 73 21.11 21.35 8.03
CA SER A 73 22.37 21.34 8.78
C SER A 73 22.78 22.77 9.15
N GLY A 74 23.39 22.94 10.33
CA GLY A 74 23.71 24.24 10.93
C GLY A 74 22.64 24.74 11.92
N GLY A 75 23.01 25.70 12.78
CA GLY A 75 22.14 26.31 13.81
C GLY A 75 21.22 27.43 13.28
N GLY A 76 20.68 27.25 12.07
CA GLY A 76 19.87 28.24 11.39
C GLY A 76 18.42 28.32 11.91
N LYS A 77 17.70 29.33 11.44
CA LYS A 77 16.26 29.48 11.64
C LYS A 77 15.58 29.61 10.29
N VAL A 78 14.45 28.93 10.11
CA VAL A 78 13.62 29.03 8.90
C VAL A 78 12.32 29.73 9.24
N ILE A 79 11.88 30.64 8.37
CA ILE A 79 10.64 31.38 8.55
C ILE A 79 9.65 30.91 7.49
N PHE A 80 8.46 30.50 7.90
CA PHE A 80 7.39 30.14 6.97
C PHE A 80 6.01 30.52 7.53
N LYS A 81 5.09 30.79 6.61
CA LYS A 81 3.66 30.99 6.91
C LYS A 81 2.89 29.67 6.80
N ASN A 82 3.17 28.93 5.73
CA ASN A 82 2.59 27.62 5.46
C ASN A 82 3.71 26.65 5.08
N MET A 83 3.60 25.40 5.53
CA MET A 83 4.48 24.31 5.13
C MET A 83 3.64 23.14 4.61
N VAL A 84 4.05 22.58 3.48
CA VAL A 84 3.41 21.40 2.89
C VAL A 84 4.43 20.27 2.87
N ILE A 85 4.09 19.15 3.48
CA ILE A 85 4.94 17.97 3.56
C ILE A 85 4.21 16.83 2.85
N ASN A 86 4.81 16.36 1.76
CA ASN A 86 4.30 15.22 1.01
C ASN A 86 5.04 13.96 1.45
N THR A 87 4.30 12.95 1.84
CA THR A 87 4.82 11.59 2.08
C THR A 87 4.34 10.71 0.95
N GLU A 88 5.27 10.08 0.25
CA GLU A 88 4.99 9.22 -0.88
C GLU A 88 5.83 7.95 -0.76
N ILE A 89 5.18 6.78 -0.79
CA ILE A 89 5.85 5.50 -0.97
C ILE A 89 5.84 5.18 -2.46
N LYS A 90 6.96 4.71 -3.01
CA LYS A 90 7.07 4.35 -4.44
C LYS A 90 7.38 2.89 -4.68
N ASN A 91 8.01 2.24 -3.71
CA ASN A 91 8.60 0.91 -3.82
C ASN A 91 7.79 -0.18 -3.12
N ALA A 92 6.46 -0.08 -3.17
CA ALA A 92 5.58 -1.09 -2.60
C ALA A 92 4.93 -1.95 -3.68
N LEU A 93 4.87 -3.26 -3.41
CA LEU A 93 4.04 -4.22 -4.11
C LEU A 93 2.81 -4.51 -3.26
N ILE A 94 1.64 -4.56 -3.89
CA ILE A 94 0.36 -4.74 -3.22
C ILE A 94 -0.37 -5.93 -3.83
N PHE A 95 -0.97 -6.73 -2.94
CA PHE A 95 -1.97 -7.72 -3.28
C PHE A 95 -3.30 -7.36 -2.59
N CYS A 96 -4.23 -6.81 -3.37
CA CYS A 96 -5.56 -6.47 -2.86
C CYS A 96 -6.49 -7.69 -2.82
N VAL A 97 -7.20 -7.81 -1.70
CA VAL A 97 -8.23 -8.79 -1.40
C VAL A 97 -9.36 -8.06 -0.64
N SER A 98 -10.41 -8.78 -0.28
CA SER A 98 -11.54 -8.24 0.47
C SER A 98 -11.72 -9.00 1.79
N GLU A 99 -12.09 -8.29 2.84
CA GLU A 99 -12.40 -8.83 4.16
C GLU A 99 -13.91 -8.96 4.36
N PHE A 100 -14.34 -10.14 4.80
CA PHE A 100 -15.75 -10.45 5.10
C PHE A 100 -15.87 -11.06 6.48
N ASP A 101 -17.06 -10.95 7.07
CA ASP A 101 -17.42 -11.74 8.23
C ASP A 101 -17.52 -13.21 7.86
N GLU A 102 -17.10 -14.08 8.78
CA GLU A 102 -17.08 -15.53 8.55
C GLU A 102 -18.47 -16.07 8.12
N SER A 103 -19.54 -15.52 8.68
CA SER A 103 -20.94 -15.90 8.42
C SER A 103 -21.48 -15.53 7.04
N GLU A 104 -20.82 -14.62 6.31
CA GLU A 104 -21.35 -14.18 5.01
C GLU A 104 -21.24 -15.29 3.96
N VAL A 105 -22.12 -15.36 2.97
CA VAL A 105 -21.96 -16.33 1.87
C VAL A 105 -21.18 -15.65 0.75
N ILE A 106 -20.04 -16.21 0.37
CA ILE A 106 -19.21 -15.65 -0.70
C ILE A 106 -19.61 -16.26 -2.03
N THR A 107 -19.91 -15.39 -3.00
CA THR A 107 -20.32 -15.77 -4.35
C THR A 107 -19.53 -14.96 -5.38
N ALA A 108 -19.46 -15.45 -6.63
CA ALA A 108 -18.83 -14.72 -7.71
C ALA A 108 -19.54 -13.38 -8.02
N ASP A 109 -20.86 -13.29 -7.76
CA ASP A 109 -21.62 -12.07 -8.00
C ASP A 109 -21.22 -10.93 -7.05
N LEU A 110 -20.75 -11.24 -5.83
CA LEU A 110 -20.13 -10.21 -4.97
C LEU A 110 -18.87 -9.64 -5.63
N GLY A 111 -18.05 -10.48 -6.28
CA GLY A 111 -16.89 -10.03 -7.05
C GLY A 111 -17.27 -9.10 -8.19
N LYS A 112 -18.36 -9.41 -8.91
CA LYS A 112 -18.87 -8.57 -10.01
C LYS A 112 -19.33 -7.18 -9.58
N GLN A 113 -19.74 -7.01 -8.32
CA GLN A 113 -20.07 -5.70 -7.75
C GLN A 113 -18.82 -4.82 -7.59
N ILE A 114 -17.63 -5.43 -7.45
CA ILE A 114 -16.34 -4.72 -7.36
C ILE A 114 -15.76 -4.48 -8.75
N SER A 115 -15.74 -5.51 -9.59
CA SER A 115 -15.35 -5.42 -11.01
C SER A 115 -16.07 -6.48 -11.82
N SER A 116 -16.68 -6.06 -12.93
CA SER A 116 -17.49 -6.93 -13.80
C SER A 116 -16.72 -8.12 -14.37
N GLU A 117 -15.40 -8.04 -14.43
CA GLU A 117 -14.52 -9.11 -14.90
C GLU A 117 -14.36 -10.28 -13.93
N TYR A 118 -14.67 -10.08 -12.64
CA TYR A 118 -14.48 -11.12 -11.63
C TYR A 118 -15.58 -12.19 -11.72
N ASN A 119 -15.17 -13.42 -11.97
CA ASN A 119 -16.06 -14.58 -12.11
C ASN A 119 -15.65 -15.76 -11.22
N SER A 120 -14.60 -15.59 -10.41
CA SER A 120 -14.04 -16.61 -9.53
C SER A 120 -13.52 -15.98 -8.24
N PHE A 121 -13.31 -16.80 -7.21
CA PHE A 121 -12.69 -16.36 -5.97
C PHE A 121 -12.01 -17.51 -5.24
N TYR A 122 -11.12 -17.17 -4.30
CA TYR A 122 -10.56 -18.09 -3.32
C TYR A 122 -10.33 -17.37 -1.99
N GLU A 123 -10.28 -18.14 -0.92
CA GLU A 123 -10.02 -17.65 0.44
C GLU A 123 -8.54 -17.83 0.80
N ILE A 124 -7.98 -16.88 1.54
CA ILE A 124 -6.66 -16.99 2.17
C ILE A 124 -6.89 -17.32 3.65
N LYS A 125 -6.63 -18.57 4.03
CA LYS A 125 -6.88 -19.11 5.37
C LYS A 125 -5.76 -18.76 6.36
N ASP A 126 -4.52 -18.73 5.89
CA ASP A 126 -3.35 -18.40 6.70
C ASP A 126 -2.71 -17.12 6.18
N ILE A 127 -3.12 -15.99 6.78
CA ILE A 127 -2.65 -14.65 6.40
C ILE A 127 -1.13 -14.53 6.57
N GLN A 128 -0.59 -15.01 7.69
CA GLN A 128 0.84 -14.86 7.99
C GLN A 128 1.69 -15.81 7.13
N GLY A 129 1.24 -17.04 6.93
CA GLY A 129 1.86 -18.00 6.02
C GLY A 129 1.89 -17.48 4.58
N PHE A 130 0.77 -16.95 4.09
CA PHE A 130 0.68 -16.34 2.76
C PHE A 130 1.61 -15.11 2.64
N LEU A 131 1.55 -14.17 3.58
CA LEU A 131 2.39 -12.95 3.59
C LEU A 131 3.88 -13.31 3.55
N SER A 132 4.28 -14.26 4.38
CA SER A 132 5.67 -14.72 4.52
C SER A 132 6.15 -15.46 3.28
N GLN A 133 5.32 -16.36 2.73
CA GLN A 133 5.69 -17.13 1.54
C GLN A 133 5.82 -16.24 0.31
N VAL A 134 4.90 -15.28 0.11
CA VAL A 134 5.07 -14.29 -0.96
C VAL A 134 6.36 -13.49 -0.74
N GLY A 135 6.61 -12.99 0.47
CA GLY A 135 7.86 -12.28 0.78
C GLY A 135 9.12 -13.08 0.43
N LYS A 136 9.12 -14.39 0.72
CA LYS A 136 10.19 -15.31 0.34
C LYS A 136 10.34 -15.44 -1.18
N LEU A 137 9.24 -15.68 -1.92
CA LEU A 137 9.25 -15.79 -3.37
C LEU A 137 9.73 -14.49 -4.04
N LEU A 138 9.36 -13.33 -3.48
CA LEU A 138 9.88 -12.04 -3.92
C LEU A 138 11.38 -11.93 -3.65
N LEU A 139 11.88 -12.38 -2.49
CA LEU A 139 13.31 -12.33 -2.25
C LEU A 139 14.09 -13.22 -3.24
N GLU A 140 13.61 -14.44 -3.48
CA GLU A 140 14.19 -15.40 -4.43
C GLU A 140 14.23 -14.84 -5.85
N MET A 141 13.09 -14.35 -6.36
CA MET A 141 13.01 -13.78 -7.71
C MET A 141 13.95 -12.56 -7.89
N TRP A 142 14.19 -11.78 -6.83
CA TRP A 142 15.04 -10.59 -6.92
C TRP A 142 16.53 -10.92 -6.82
N VAL A 143 16.89 -11.87 -5.97
CA VAL A 143 18.25 -12.43 -5.89
C VAL A 143 18.71 -12.92 -7.26
N GLU A 144 17.85 -13.64 -7.98
CA GLU A 144 18.17 -14.12 -9.33
C GLU A 144 18.38 -13.01 -10.36
N LYS A 145 17.62 -11.90 -10.26
CA LYS A 145 17.63 -10.82 -11.27
C LYS A 145 18.73 -9.79 -11.10
N VAL A 146 19.16 -9.51 -9.87
CA VAL A 146 20.00 -8.32 -9.58
C VAL A 146 21.49 -8.67 -9.51
N HIS A 147 21.87 -9.96 -9.47
CA HIS A 147 23.26 -10.46 -9.37
C HIS A 147 24.12 -9.89 -8.21
N ASP A 148 23.56 -9.01 -7.38
CA ASP A 148 24.16 -8.43 -6.17
C ASP A 148 23.30 -8.88 -4.98
N ASN A 149 23.62 -10.09 -4.47
CA ASN A 149 22.89 -10.78 -3.41
C ASN A 149 22.98 -10.09 -2.04
N GLU A 150 23.86 -9.11 -1.89
CA GLU A 150 24.17 -8.61 -0.57
C GLU A 150 23.14 -7.56 -0.17
N GLY A 151 22.10 -8.04 0.49
CA GLY A 151 21.35 -7.33 1.52
C GLY A 151 20.03 -6.69 1.12
N ILE A 152 19.31 -7.21 0.12
CA ILE A 152 17.89 -6.88 -0.04
C ILE A 152 17.11 -7.34 1.18
N LYS A 153 16.32 -6.45 1.77
CA LYS A 153 15.38 -6.75 2.86
C LYS A 153 13.96 -6.47 2.40
N ILE A 154 13.07 -7.41 2.66
CA ILE A 154 11.64 -7.26 2.34
C ILE A 154 10.86 -7.18 3.64
N PHE A 155 10.07 -6.12 3.79
CA PHE A 155 9.14 -5.96 4.89
C PHE A 155 7.74 -6.16 4.38
N GLY A 156 7.02 -7.10 4.98
CA GLY A 156 5.63 -7.40 4.65
C GLY A 156 4.67 -6.88 5.72
N ARG A 157 3.51 -6.36 5.31
CA ARG A 157 2.38 -6.09 6.19
C ARG A 157 1.09 -6.58 5.56
N ALA A 158 0.22 -7.17 6.37
CA ALA A 158 -1.15 -7.49 6.02
C ALA A 158 -2.12 -6.71 6.91
N GLY A 159 -3.26 -6.26 6.37
CA GLY A 159 -4.27 -5.55 7.16
C GLY A 159 -5.41 -4.94 6.34
N SER A 160 -6.46 -4.57 7.05
CA SER A 160 -7.60 -3.85 6.47
C SER A 160 -7.20 -2.43 6.09
N VAL A 161 -7.78 -1.92 5.00
CA VAL A 161 -7.60 -0.56 4.54
C VAL A 161 -8.50 0.37 5.35
N GLY A 162 -7.93 1.44 5.90
CA GLY A 162 -8.66 2.55 6.48
C GLY A 162 -9.16 3.50 5.40
N TYR A 163 -10.39 3.98 5.55
CA TYR A 163 -11.00 4.89 4.59
C TYR A 163 -11.17 6.28 5.18
N VAL A 164 -10.65 7.29 4.47
CA VAL A 164 -10.64 8.69 4.90
C VAL A 164 -11.33 9.57 3.86
N ASP A 165 -11.91 10.68 4.30
CA ASP A 165 -12.48 11.67 3.37
C ASP A 165 -11.39 12.38 2.58
N GLU A 166 -10.25 12.64 3.23
CA GLU A 166 -9.09 13.30 2.66
C GLU A 166 -7.80 12.62 3.14
N LYS A 167 -6.80 12.55 2.26
CA LYS A 167 -5.41 12.17 2.62
C LYS A 167 -4.55 13.38 2.99
N GLU A 168 -5.20 14.51 3.27
CA GLU A 168 -4.59 15.73 3.78
C GLU A 168 -4.88 15.86 5.28
N LYS A 169 -3.86 16.08 6.09
CA LYS A 169 -4.01 16.47 7.50
C LYS A 169 -3.52 17.89 7.69
N ARG A 170 -4.32 18.71 8.37
CA ARG A 170 -4.00 20.10 8.68
C ARG A 170 -3.57 20.24 10.13
N PHE A 171 -2.53 21.01 10.35
CA PHE A 171 -1.96 21.30 11.65
C PHE A 171 -1.79 22.81 11.82
N ASP A 172 -1.98 23.26 13.04
CA ASP A 172 -1.76 24.63 13.51
C ASP A 172 -0.33 24.87 14.00
N CYS A 173 0.44 23.80 14.24
CA CYS A 173 1.85 23.87 14.61
C CYS A 173 2.67 22.65 14.15
N VAL A 174 4.00 22.79 14.20
CA VAL A 174 4.94 21.75 13.75
C VAL A 174 4.99 20.60 14.75
N GLU A 175 4.86 20.88 16.03
CA GLU A 175 4.88 19.91 17.12
C GLU A 175 3.76 18.88 16.98
N ASN A 176 2.54 19.35 16.65
CA ASN A 176 1.39 18.49 16.39
C ASN A 176 1.62 17.61 15.15
N ALA A 177 2.22 18.17 14.09
CA ALA A 177 2.58 17.41 12.90
C ALA A 177 3.64 16.34 13.22
N ILE A 178 4.66 16.67 14.02
CA ILE A 178 5.71 15.73 14.48
C ILE A 178 5.08 14.59 15.29
N LEU A 179 4.24 14.90 16.28
CA LEU A 179 3.56 13.90 17.10
C LEU A 179 2.68 12.98 16.22
N SER A 180 1.93 13.56 15.28
CA SER A 180 1.13 12.78 14.32
C SER A 180 1.99 11.82 13.51
N ARG A 181 3.19 12.25 13.08
CA ARG A 181 4.10 11.45 12.25
C ARG A 181 4.87 10.40 13.05
N LYS A 182 5.24 10.66 14.30
CA LYS A 182 5.88 9.67 15.20
C LYS A 182 4.99 8.45 15.47
N ASN A 183 3.67 8.63 15.41
CA ASN A 183 2.69 7.56 15.56
C ASN A 183 2.35 6.82 14.26
N ARG A 184 2.93 7.21 13.11
CA ARG A 184 2.69 6.57 11.82
C ARG A 184 3.66 5.42 11.59
N THR A 185 3.20 4.43 10.85
CA THR A 185 4.08 3.42 10.25
C THR A 185 4.43 3.80 8.81
N MET A 186 5.56 3.30 8.30
CA MET A 186 5.94 3.44 6.88
C MET A 186 4.89 2.86 5.91
N PHE A 187 4.01 1.97 6.39
CA PHE A 187 2.95 1.37 5.58
C PHE A 187 1.68 2.22 5.55
N ASP A 188 1.51 3.21 6.42
CA ASP A 188 0.24 3.94 6.52
C ASP A 188 -0.25 4.55 5.18
N PRO A 189 0.61 5.13 4.32
CA PRO A 189 0.18 5.59 3.00
C PRO A 189 -0.40 4.49 2.10
N ILE A 190 -0.05 3.22 2.35
CA ILE A 190 -0.53 2.03 1.62
C ILE A 190 -1.80 1.45 2.25
N PHE A 191 -2.11 1.77 3.51
CA PHE A 191 -3.31 1.24 4.19
C PHE A 191 -4.36 2.33 4.45
N LEU A 192 -4.23 3.48 3.79
CA LEU A 192 -5.23 4.54 3.78
C LEU A 192 -5.68 4.78 2.35
N LYS A 193 -6.99 4.79 2.14
CA LYS A 193 -7.66 5.05 0.85
C LYS A 193 -8.73 6.13 1.02
N LEU A 194 -9.02 6.88 -0.02
CA LEU A 194 -10.18 7.77 0.01
C LEU A 194 -11.47 6.95 0.17
N LYS A 195 -12.52 7.51 0.77
CA LYS A 195 -13.83 6.84 0.83
C LYS A 195 -14.51 6.79 -0.54
N LYS A 196 -14.30 7.80 -1.38
CA LYS A 196 -14.94 7.94 -2.70
C LYS A 196 -13.91 8.01 -3.81
N SER A 197 -14.27 7.47 -4.98
CA SER A 197 -13.45 7.63 -6.18
C SER A 197 -13.46 9.08 -6.65
N GLN A 198 -12.27 9.55 -7.06
CA GLN A 198 -12.09 10.85 -7.70
C GLN A 198 -12.40 10.78 -9.20
N ASP A 199 -12.35 9.58 -9.79
CA ASP A 199 -12.64 9.35 -11.20
C ASP A 199 -14.12 9.02 -11.43
N ASN A 200 -14.80 8.46 -10.43
CA ASN A 200 -16.22 8.09 -10.48
C ASN A 200 -16.93 8.37 -9.14
N PHE A 201 -17.58 9.53 -9.00
CA PHE A 201 -18.15 9.98 -7.72
C PHE A 201 -19.26 9.08 -7.13
N ASP A 202 -19.84 8.18 -7.92
CA ASP A 202 -20.84 7.21 -7.47
C ASP A 202 -20.22 6.01 -6.74
N VAL A 203 -18.90 5.84 -6.85
CA VAL A 203 -18.17 4.73 -6.24
C VAL A 203 -17.77 5.09 -4.82
N ASP A 204 -18.28 4.30 -3.89
CA ASP A 204 -17.88 4.28 -2.48
C ASP A 204 -16.94 3.10 -2.22
N PHE A 205 -15.66 3.38 -2.06
CA PHE A 205 -14.63 2.37 -1.83
C PHE A 205 -14.79 1.64 -0.50
N THR A 206 -15.52 2.19 0.48
CA THR A 206 -15.75 1.50 1.76
C THR A 206 -16.50 0.19 1.56
N LYS A 207 -17.30 0.09 0.49
CA LYS A 207 -18.03 -1.12 0.12
C LYS A 207 -17.13 -2.25 -0.38
N ASN A 208 -15.93 -1.94 -0.86
CA ASN A 208 -14.97 -2.94 -1.36
C ASN A 208 -14.36 -3.77 -0.21
N ARG A 209 -14.47 -3.28 1.04
CA ARG A 209 -13.96 -3.92 2.26
C ARG A 209 -12.52 -4.38 2.08
N GLU A 210 -11.68 -3.49 1.57
CA GLU A 210 -10.38 -3.83 1.05
C GLU A 210 -9.44 -4.25 2.18
N PHE A 211 -8.78 -5.38 1.97
CA PHE A 211 -7.68 -5.86 2.79
C PHE A 211 -6.47 -6.01 1.88
N ARG A 212 -5.29 -5.66 2.39
CA ARG A 212 -4.06 -5.65 1.59
C ARG A 212 -3.00 -6.50 2.24
N PHE A 213 -2.27 -7.20 1.38
CA PHE A 213 -0.91 -7.58 1.66
C PHE A 213 -0.01 -6.61 0.91
N SER A 214 1.04 -6.13 1.56
CA SER A 214 1.99 -5.20 0.96
C SER A 214 3.41 -5.56 1.33
N TRP A 215 4.34 -5.35 0.40
CA TRP A 215 5.76 -5.59 0.58
C TRP A 215 6.55 -4.37 0.13
N ILE A 216 7.44 -3.88 0.99
CA ILE A 216 8.39 -2.81 0.70
C ILE A 216 9.79 -3.40 0.72
N LEU A 217 10.58 -3.06 -0.29
CA LEU A 217 11.92 -3.59 -0.50
C LEU A 217 12.97 -2.53 -0.17
N PHE A 218 14.00 -2.90 0.58
CA PHE A 218 15.14 -2.05 0.89
C PHE A 218 16.44 -2.72 0.45
N ASP A 219 17.43 -1.90 0.11
CA ASP A 219 18.80 -2.37 -0.12
C ASP A 219 19.54 -2.63 1.20
N LYS A 220 20.81 -3.06 1.09
CA LYS A 220 21.68 -3.34 2.26
C LYS A 220 21.93 -2.13 3.16
N PHE A 221 21.73 -0.93 2.64
CA PHE A 221 21.91 0.33 3.36
C PHE A 221 20.60 0.83 3.97
N GLY A 222 19.50 0.07 3.84
CA GLY A 222 18.19 0.48 4.32
C GLY A 222 17.54 1.58 3.48
N LYS A 223 17.99 1.78 2.23
CA LYS A 223 17.32 2.70 1.30
C LYS A 223 16.24 1.97 0.51
N GLU A 224 15.15 2.67 0.23
CA GLU A 224 14.06 2.16 -0.60
C GLU A 224 14.58 1.71 -1.97
N PHE A 225 14.32 0.46 -2.31
CA PHE A 225 14.74 -0.12 -3.58
C PHE A 225 13.89 0.42 -4.73
N ASN A 226 14.51 0.81 -5.85
CA ASN A 226 13.77 1.33 -7.01
C ASN A 226 13.15 0.18 -7.84
N LEU A 227 11.83 0.00 -7.73
CA LEU A 227 11.08 -1.03 -8.45
C LEU A 227 11.08 -0.85 -9.99
N ASN A 228 11.21 0.38 -10.49
CA ASN A 228 11.09 0.67 -11.93
C ASN A 228 12.16 -0.04 -12.79
N LYS A 229 13.26 -0.47 -12.16
CA LYS A 229 14.30 -1.23 -12.87
C LYS A 229 13.90 -2.67 -13.21
N LEU A 230 12.83 -3.19 -12.59
CA LEU A 230 12.57 -4.64 -12.55
C LEU A 230 11.12 -5.04 -12.76
N VAL A 231 10.19 -4.10 -12.62
CA VAL A 231 8.76 -4.34 -12.79
C VAL A 231 8.37 -4.05 -14.24
N GLN A 232 7.77 -5.04 -14.92
CA GLN A 232 7.21 -4.85 -16.25
C GLN A 232 5.75 -4.42 -16.12
N ASN A 233 5.41 -3.29 -16.74
CA ASN A 233 4.03 -2.75 -16.75
C ASN A 233 3.42 -2.59 -15.35
N ASP A 234 4.24 -2.19 -14.36
CA ASP A 234 3.80 -2.00 -12.97
C ASP A 234 3.26 -3.26 -12.27
N LEU A 235 3.53 -4.44 -12.82
CA LEU A 235 3.07 -5.73 -12.31
C LEU A 235 4.22 -6.71 -12.06
N VAL A 236 4.09 -7.48 -10.98
CA VAL A 236 4.97 -8.61 -10.65
C VAL A 236 4.14 -9.87 -10.63
N ARG A 237 4.61 -10.91 -11.32
CA ARG A 237 4.02 -12.25 -11.26
C ARG A 237 4.97 -13.20 -10.56
N ILE A 238 4.44 -13.93 -9.59
CA ILE A 238 5.16 -14.96 -8.85
C ILE A 238 4.47 -16.31 -9.03
N ASP A 239 5.25 -17.38 -9.05
CA ASP A 239 4.70 -18.74 -9.05
C ASP A 239 3.87 -18.99 -7.79
N ALA A 240 2.67 -19.52 -7.97
CA ALA A 240 1.69 -19.70 -6.91
C ALA A 240 1.63 -21.12 -6.36
N SER A 241 2.42 -22.07 -6.88
CA SER A 241 2.33 -23.49 -6.49
C SER A 241 2.48 -23.68 -4.98
N SER A 242 3.44 -22.99 -4.39
CA SER A 242 3.72 -23.01 -2.94
C SER A 242 2.72 -22.21 -2.09
N LEU A 243 1.90 -21.35 -2.72
CA LEU A 243 0.90 -20.51 -2.05
C LEU A 243 -0.43 -21.25 -1.84
N ARG A 244 -0.75 -22.24 -2.67
CA ARG A 244 -2.02 -22.99 -2.64
C ARG A 244 -2.37 -23.56 -1.27
N LYS A 245 -1.36 -24.01 -0.52
CA LYS A 245 -1.55 -24.58 0.83
C LYS A 245 -2.11 -23.59 1.86
N PHE A 246 -2.02 -22.28 1.60
CA PHE A 246 -2.57 -21.23 2.45
C PHE A 246 -3.95 -20.76 1.99
N CYS A 247 -4.47 -21.33 0.91
CA CYS A 247 -5.69 -20.90 0.25
C CYS A 247 -6.71 -22.05 0.11
N LYS A 248 -7.97 -21.70 -0.10
CA LYS A 248 -9.06 -22.64 -0.36
C LYS A 248 -10.03 -22.10 -1.40
#